data_AF-A0A7C9D077-F1
#
_entry.id   AF-A0A7C9D077-F1
#
_cell.length_a   1.000
_cell.length_b   1.000
_cell.length_c   1.000
_cell.angle_alpha   90.00
_cell.angle_beta   90.00
_cell.angle_gamma   90.00
#
_symmetry.space_group_name_H-M   'P 1'
#
loop_
_entity.id
_entity.type
_entity.pdbx_description
1 polymer ?
#
loop_
_entity_poly.entity_id
_entity_poly.type
_entity_poly.pdbx_seq_one_letter_code
_entity_poly.pdbx_strand_id
1 'polypeptide(L)'
;EKLDGSNYDMWHRKIQFLLEDREVLEPLLVTMSAPATKDKDDKDITSTEEYKTSLAAYQAWCKKDRKARYTMLYCMHDDLIGEFEHYPTAKEMWDNIHSRY
;
A
#
# COMPACT_ATOMS: atom_id res chain seq x y z
N GLU A 1 20.93 1.58 2.78
CA GLU A 1 21.25 0.36 2.01
C GLU A 1 19.98 -0.07 1.30
N LYS A 2 20.07 -0.29 0.00
CA LYS A 2 18.92 -0.69 -0.83
C LYS A 2 18.81 -2.22 -0.82
N LEU A 3 17.62 -2.77 -1.04
CA LEU A 3 17.43 -4.20 -1.23
C LEU A 3 18.22 -4.65 -2.46
N ASP A 4 19.11 -5.62 -2.29
CA ASP A 4 19.93 -6.22 -3.35
C ASP A 4 19.71 -7.74 -3.49
N GLY A 5 18.76 -8.28 -2.72
CA GLY A 5 18.41 -9.70 -2.68
C GLY A 5 19.27 -10.56 -1.76
N SER A 6 20.37 -10.04 -1.21
CA SER A 6 21.20 -10.72 -0.21
C SER A 6 20.99 -10.18 1.20
N ASN A 7 20.49 -8.94 1.32
CA ASN A 7 20.39 -8.20 2.57
C ASN A 7 18.96 -8.10 3.14
N TYR A 8 18.07 -9.01 2.75
CA TYR A 8 16.64 -8.93 3.03
C TYR A 8 16.30 -8.74 4.52
N ASP A 9 16.85 -9.54 5.44
CA ASP A 9 16.54 -9.44 6.87
C ASP A 9 16.81 -8.04 7.44
N MET A 10 17.94 -7.44 7.06
CA MET A 10 18.32 -6.10 7.49
C MET A 10 17.51 -5.03 6.77
N TRP A 11 17.22 -5.22 5.49
CA TRP A 11 16.37 -4.33 4.71
C TRP A 11 14.95 -4.28 5.27
N HIS A 12 14.34 -5.44 5.54
CA HIS A 12 12.98 -5.60 6.07
C HIS A 12 12.79 -4.84 7.39
N ARG A 13 13.74 -4.95 8.32
CA ARG A 13 13.69 -4.18 9.59
C ARG A 13 13.79 -2.68 9.36
N LYS A 14 14.70 -2.24 8.49
CA LYS A 14 14.91 -0.81 8.18
C LYS A 14 13.69 -0.21 7.50
N ILE A 15 13.07 -0.93 6.55
CA ILE A 15 11.91 -0.43 5.82
C ILE A 15 10.66 -0.39 6.69
N GLN A 16 10.46 -1.37 7.60
CA GLN A 16 9.38 -1.29 8.59
C GLN A 16 9.51 -0.03 9.46
N PHE A 17 10.71 0.24 9.99
CA PHE A 17 10.95 1.47 10.76
C PHE A 17 10.67 2.73 9.94
N LEU A 18 11.11 2.77 8.67
CA LEU A 18 10.88 3.91 7.79
C LEU A 18 9.41 4.12 7.43
N LEU A 19 8.64 3.04 7.24
CA LEU A 19 7.21 3.11 6.95
C LEU A 19 6.41 3.56 8.18
N GLU A 20 6.81 3.12 9.38
CA GLU A 20 6.25 3.57 10.65
C GLU A 20 6.51 5.06 10.88
N ASP A 21 7.76 5.51 10.75
CA ASP A 21 8.16 6.93 10.87
C ASP A 21 7.40 7.84 9.89
N ARG A 22 7.03 7.31 8.73
CA ARG A 22 6.28 8.03 7.70
C ARG A 22 4.75 7.90 7.81
N GLU A 23 4.26 7.21 8.84
CA GLU A 23 2.84 6.91 9.10
C GLU A 23 2.13 6.17 7.94
N VAL A 24 2.87 5.28 7.28
CA VAL A 24 2.39 4.50 6.11
C VAL A 24 2.68 3.01 6.22
N LEU A 25 2.81 2.49 7.45
CA LEU A 25 2.89 1.05 7.69
C LEU A 25 1.52 0.36 7.54
N GLU A 26 0.45 1.03 7.96
CA GLU A 26 -0.94 0.52 7.95
C GLU A 26 -1.37 -0.15 6.62
N PRO A 27 -1.10 0.41 5.42
CA PRO A 27 -1.53 -0.19 4.16
C PRO A 27 -0.91 -1.56 3.85
N LEU A 28 0.18 -1.95 4.53
CA LEU A 28 0.77 -3.30 4.39
C LEU A 28 -0.07 -4.35 5.15
N LEU A 29 -0.81 -3.92 6.16
CA LEU A 29 -1.57 -4.79 7.06
C LEU A 29 -3.02 -4.92 6.62
N VAL A 30 -3.62 -3.83 6.15
CA VAL A 30 -5.05 -3.76 5.82
C VAL A 30 -5.24 -3.12 4.45
N THR A 31 -5.94 -3.83 3.57
CA THR A 31 -6.43 -3.31 2.29
C THR A 31 -7.80 -2.70 2.46
N MET A 32 -8.07 -1.60 1.74
CA MET A 32 -9.40 -1.00 1.71
C MET A 32 -9.99 -1.03 0.31
N SER A 33 -11.27 -1.41 0.23
CA SER A 33 -12.03 -1.41 -1.02
C SER A 33 -12.71 -0.06 -1.24
N ALA A 34 -12.92 0.31 -2.51
CA ALA A 34 -13.71 1.48 -2.85
C ALA A 34 -15.15 1.33 -2.32
N PRO A 35 -15.79 2.41 -1.82
CA PRO A 35 -17.17 2.35 -1.37
C PRO A 35 -18.11 2.04 -2.54
N ALA A 36 -19.12 1.22 -2.30
CA ALA A 36 -20.16 0.94 -3.29
C ALA A 36 -20.98 2.20 -3.60
N THR A 37 -21.32 2.40 -4.87
CA THR A 37 -22.16 3.53 -5.31
C THR A 37 -23.65 3.27 -5.12
N LYS A 38 -24.03 2.01 -4.89
CA LYS A 38 -25.41 1.58 -4.69
C LYS A 38 -25.57 0.83 -3.38
N ASP A 39 -26.76 0.93 -2.79
CA ASP A 39 -27.14 0.12 -1.62
C ASP A 39 -27.68 -1.27 -2.03
N LYS A 40 -28.23 -1.99 -1.04
CA LYS A 40 -28.77 -3.35 -1.21
C LYS A 40 -30.03 -3.40 -2.09
N ASP A 41 -30.71 -2.27 -2.27
CA ASP A 41 -31.93 -2.12 -3.04
C ASP A 41 -31.65 -1.49 -4.43
N ASP A 42 -30.38 -1.50 -4.88
CA ASP A 42 -29.87 -0.92 -6.13
C ASP A 42 -30.05 0.61 -6.25
N LYS A 43 -30.27 1.30 -5.12
CA LYS A 43 -30.42 2.75 -5.10
C LYS A 43 -29.06 3.44 -5.07
N ASP A 44 -28.89 4.49 -5.86
CA ASP A 44 -27.71 5.36 -5.82
C ASP A 44 -27.60 6.06 -4.45
N ILE A 45 -26.46 5.85 -3.78
CA ILE A 45 -26.14 6.43 -2.46
C ILE A 45 -25.01 7.46 -2.54
N THR A 46 -24.56 7.84 -3.73
CA THR A 46 -23.40 8.74 -3.88
C THR A 46 -23.62 10.13 -3.25
N SER A 47 -24.87 10.54 -3.06
CA SER A 47 -25.22 11.80 -2.39
C SER A 47 -25.21 11.73 -0.86
N THR A 48 -25.20 10.54 -0.26
CA THR A 48 -25.29 10.39 1.20
C THR A 48 -23.98 10.81 1.88
N GLU A 49 -24.08 11.27 3.13
CA GLU A 49 -22.91 11.68 3.91
C GLU A 49 -22.04 10.46 4.28
N GLU A 50 -22.65 9.28 4.43
CA GLU A 50 -21.94 8.03 4.66
C GLU A 50 -21.07 7.64 3.46
N TYR A 51 -21.59 7.76 2.23
CA TYR A 51 -20.80 7.49 1.03
C TYR A 51 -19.64 8.47 0.90
N LYS A 52 -19.89 9.77 1.07
CA LYS A 52 -18.84 10.81 0.98
C LYS A 52 -17.74 10.60 2.01
N THR A 53 -18.12 10.26 3.24
CA THR A 53 -17.16 9.94 4.32
C THR A 53 -16.33 8.71 3.98
N SER A 54 -16.97 7.64 3.50
CA SER A 54 -16.28 6.41 3.10
C SER A 54 -15.35 6.63 1.92
N LEU A 55 -15.76 7.45 0.94
CA LEU A 55 -14.94 7.83 -0.21
C LEU A 55 -13.73 8.66 0.22
N ALA A 56 -13.90 9.62 1.13
CA ALA A 56 -12.80 10.40 1.66
C ALA A 56 -11.78 9.53 2.41
N ALA A 57 -12.25 8.58 3.22
CA ALA A 57 -11.40 7.60 3.87
C ALA A 57 -10.63 6.73 2.85
N TYR A 58 -11.32 6.23 1.81
CA TYR A 58 -10.71 5.47 0.72
C TYR A 58 -9.62 6.24 -0.01
N GLN A 59 -9.87 7.50 -0.36
CA GLN A 59 -8.88 8.35 -1.00
C GLN A 59 -7.68 8.64 -0.10
N ALA A 60 -7.90 8.83 1.21
CA ALA A 60 -6.81 9.01 2.17
C ALA A 60 -5.95 7.74 2.29
N TRP A 61 -6.58 6.57 2.35
CA TRP A 61 -5.89 5.28 2.34
C TRP A 61 -5.08 5.07 1.05
N CYS A 62 -5.66 5.34 -0.14
CA CYS A 62 -4.94 5.22 -1.42
C CYS A 62 -3.68 6.09 -1.47
N LYS A 63 -3.71 7.28 -0.87
CA LYS A 63 -2.52 8.16 -0.78
C LYS A 63 -1.43 7.53 0.10
N LYS A 64 -1.81 6.94 1.24
CA LYS A 64 -0.88 6.22 2.12
C LYS A 64 -0.32 4.97 1.43
N ASP A 65 -1.17 4.16 0.81
CA ASP A 65 -0.77 2.96 0.08
C ASP A 65 0.25 3.30 -1.01
N ARG A 66 -0.04 4.31 -1.83
CA ARG A 66 0.89 4.79 -2.85
C ARG A 66 2.21 5.29 -2.27
N LYS A 67 2.18 6.03 -1.15
CA LYS A 67 3.40 6.51 -0.46
C LYS A 67 4.23 5.36 0.12
N ALA A 68 3.58 4.33 0.66
CA ALA A 68 4.24 3.11 1.15
C ALA A 68 4.94 2.38 0.00
N ARG A 69 4.23 2.15 -1.12
CA ARG A 69 4.79 1.56 -2.35
C ARG A 69 6.04 2.29 -2.83
N TYR A 70 5.97 3.60 -3.03
CA TYR A 70 7.13 4.36 -3.48
C TYR A 70 8.28 4.37 -2.48
N THR A 71 7.98 4.37 -1.17
CA THR A 71 9.02 4.30 -0.14
C THR A 71 9.78 2.97 -0.24
N MET A 72 9.08 1.85 -0.40
CA MET A 72 9.72 0.55 -0.63
C MET A 72 10.53 0.52 -1.92
N LEU A 73 9.97 0.96 -3.05
CA LEU A 73 10.69 1.00 -4.34
C LEU A 73 11.95 1.86 -4.28
N TYR A 74 11.89 3.03 -3.63
CA TYR A 74 13.05 3.89 -3.45
C TYR A 74 14.17 3.22 -2.63
N CYS A 75 13.80 2.28 -1.75
CA CYS A 75 14.71 1.49 -0.95
C CYS A 75 15.17 0.21 -1.66
N MET A 76 14.96 0.04 -2.97
CA MET A 76 15.42 -1.10 -3.76
C MET A 76 16.47 -0.68 -4.81
N HIS A 77 17.31 -1.62 -5.24
CA HIS A 77 18.14 -1.45 -6.42
C HIS A 77 17.28 -1.41 -7.70
N ASP A 78 17.79 -0.74 -8.71
CA ASP A 78 17.01 -0.35 -9.90
C ASP A 78 16.57 -1.57 -10.74
N ASP A 79 17.32 -2.67 -10.69
CA ASP A 79 16.94 -3.97 -11.25
C ASP A 79 15.69 -4.53 -10.58
N LEU A 80 15.58 -4.44 -9.26
CA LEU A 80 14.41 -4.90 -8.50
C LEU A 80 13.20 -3.95 -8.62
N ILE A 81 13.41 -2.66 -8.87
CA ILE A 81 12.29 -1.70 -9.00
C ILE A 81 11.33 -2.14 -10.11
N GLY A 82 11.85 -2.48 -11.30
CA GLY A 82 11.02 -2.93 -12.42
C GLY A 82 10.29 -4.25 -12.12
N GLU A 83 10.88 -5.09 -11.27
CA GLU A 83 10.27 -6.36 -10.85
C GLU A 83 9.14 -6.17 -9.85
N PHE A 84 9.14 -5.12 -9.03
CA PHE A 84 8.13 -4.93 -7.96
C PHE A 84 7.16 -3.77 -8.21
N GLU A 85 7.42 -2.86 -9.15
CA GLU A 85 6.55 -1.69 -9.36
C GLU A 85 5.14 -2.03 -9.87
N HIS A 86 4.97 -3.22 -10.48
CA HIS A 86 3.71 -3.66 -11.07
C HIS A 86 2.65 -4.09 -10.05
N TYR A 87 3.03 -4.36 -8.80
CA TYR A 87 2.08 -4.72 -7.76
C TYR A 87 1.14 -3.55 -7.45
N PRO A 88 -0.19 -3.73 -7.48
CA PRO A 88 -1.14 -2.63 -7.39
C PRO A 88 -1.19 -1.99 -6.00
N THR A 89 -0.99 -2.78 -4.94
CA THR A 89 -1.07 -2.34 -3.53
C THR A 89 0.26 -2.51 -2.82
N ALA A 90 0.49 -1.71 -1.77
CA ALA A 90 1.66 -1.84 -0.90
C ALA A 90 1.72 -3.22 -0.24
N LYS A 91 0.55 -3.74 0.16
CA LYS A 91 0.41 -5.07 0.73
C LYS A 91 0.86 -6.17 -0.24
N GLU A 92 0.34 -6.17 -1.46
CA GLU A 92 0.72 -7.20 -2.45
C GLU A 92 2.21 -7.17 -2.76
N MET A 93 2.78 -5.96 -2.88
CA MET A 93 4.22 -5.81 -3.09
C MET A 93 5.01 -6.35 -1.89
N TRP A 94 4.61 -5.98 -0.68
CA TRP A 94 5.23 -6.42 0.57
C TRP A 94 5.23 -7.94 0.72
N ASP A 95 4.07 -8.56 0.52
CA ASP A 95 3.89 -10.00 0.63
C ASP A 95 4.73 -10.76 -0.42
N ASN A 96 4.85 -10.21 -1.64
CA ASN A 96 5.67 -10.83 -2.69
C ASN A 96 7.18 -10.68 -2.45
N ILE A 97 7.63 -9.54 -1.91
CA ILE A 97 9.03 -9.39 -1.48
C ILE A 97 9.33 -10.42 -0.38
N HIS A 98 8.44 -10.54 0.61
CA HIS A 98 8.59 -11.48 1.72
C HIS A 98 8.54 -12.95 1.29
N SER A 99 7.76 -13.29 0.27
CA SER A 99 7.73 -14.66 -0.25
C SER A 99 8.98 -15.02 -1.05
N ARG A 100 9.70 -14.02 -1.59
CA ARG A 100 10.86 -14.25 -2.46
C ARG A 100 12.16 -14.41 -1.69
N TYR A 101 12.34 -13.66 -0.61
CA TYR A 101 13.58 -13.57 0.17
C TYR A 101 13.34 -14.01 1.61
#